data_AF-A0A920M9A2-F1
#
_entry.id   AF-A0A920M9A2-F1
#
_cell.length_a   1.000
_cell.length_b   1.000
_cell.length_c   1.000
_cell.angle_alpha   90.00
_cell.angle_beta   90.00
_cell.angle_gamma   90.00
#
_symmetry.space_group_name_H-M   'P 1'
#
loop_
_entity.id
_entity.type
_entity.pdbx_description
1 polymer ?
#
loop_
_entity_poly.entity_id
_entity_poly.type
_entity_poly.pdbx_seq_one_letter_code
_entity_poly.pdbx_strand_id
1 'polypeptide(L)'
;MGSTFGPEGEGSQREGADLAGQAAGGLISTTGNDGEPPTPVGATIADHIGSMNMTVGILAALFARQSSGKGQRIDVSLLAGRYTLRLQSTHPF
;
A
#
# COMPACT_ATOMS: atom_id res chain seq x y z
N MET A 1 -5.17 5.30 -6.27
CA MET A 1 -5.98 5.50 -5.04
C MET A 1 -5.33 4.70 -3.92
N GLY A 2 -5.29 5.21 -2.69
CA GLY A 2 -4.78 4.45 -1.53
C GLY A 2 -5.89 3.58 -0.93
N SER A 3 -5.59 2.32 -0.59
CA SER A 3 -6.53 1.40 0.06
C SER A 3 -5.77 0.54 1.07
N THR A 4 -6.41 0.10 2.14
CA THR A 4 -5.74 -0.83 3.07
C THR A 4 -5.54 -2.20 2.45
N PHE A 5 -6.53 -2.72 1.72
CA PHE A 5 -6.52 -4.08 1.17
C PHE A 5 -6.26 -4.14 -0.35
N GLY A 6 -6.13 -2.99 -1.00
CA GLY A 6 -5.97 -2.87 -2.44
C GLY A 6 -7.30 -2.73 -3.19
N PRO A 7 -7.26 -2.54 -4.52
CA PRO A 7 -8.45 -2.28 -5.33
C PRO A 7 -9.27 -3.53 -5.67
N GLU A 8 -8.72 -4.73 -5.46
CA GLU A 8 -9.31 -6.00 -5.89
C GLU A 8 -9.24 -7.05 -4.77
N GLY A 9 -10.13 -8.05 -4.81
CA GLY A 9 -10.17 -9.16 -3.85
C GLY A 9 -11.12 -8.95 -2.66
N GLU A 10 -11.31 -10.01 -1.87
CA GLU A 10 -12.15 -10.00 -0.67
C GLU A 10 -11.54 -9.05 0.38
N GLY A 11 -12.20 -7.91 0.61
CA GLY A 11 -11.72 -6.87 1.51
C GLY A 11 -11.43 -5.52 0.83
N SER A 12 -11.50 -5.41 -0.50
CA SER A 12 -11.25 -4.15 -1.22
C SER A 12 -12.21 -3.00 -0.86
N GLN A 13 -13.42 -3.33 -0.40
CA GLN A 13 -14.44 -2.38 0.09
C GLN A 13 -14.33 -2.11 1.60
N ARG A 14 -13.40 -2.76 2.31
CA ARG A 14 -13.23 -2.55 3.74
C ARG A 14 -12.41 -1.28 3.96
N GLU A 15 -12.99 -0.35 4.71
CA GLU A 15 -12.22 0.74 5.27
C GLU A 15 -11.17 0.17 6.23
N GLY A 16 -9.96 0.68 6.12
CA GLY A 16 -8.87 0.32 7.00
C GLY A 16 -7.96 1.52 7.19
N ALA A 17 -7.46 1.65 8.41
CA ALA A 17 -6.41 2.60 8.78
C ALA A 17 -5.13 1.81 9.13
N ASP A 18 -4.10 2.52 9.59
CA ASP A 18 -2.81 1.95 9.95
C ASP A 18 -2.89 0.65 10.76
N LEU A 19 -3.68 0.61 11.84
CA LEU A 19 -3.86 -0.59 12.68
C LEU A 19 -4.37 -1.81 11.92
N ALA A 20 -5.28 -1.61 10.95
CA ALA A 20 -5.76 -2.69 10.10
C ALA A 20 -4.66 -3.16 9.15
N GLY A 21 -3.83 -2.24 8.64
CA GLY A 21 -2.62 -2.57 7.88
C GLY A 21 -1.59 -3.35 8.70
N GLN A 22 -1.32 -2.93 9.94
CA GLN A 22 -0.43 -3.64 10.86
C GLN A 22 -0.93 -5.05 11.18
N ALA A 23 -2.23 -5.19 11.46
CA ALA A 23 -2.86 -6.47 11.78
C ALA A 23 -2.81 -7.41 10.57
N ALA A 24 -3.27 -6.94 9.42
CA ALA A 24 -3.35 -7.74 8.21
C ALA A 24 -1.97 -8.06 7.61
N GLY A 25 -0.98 -7.20 7.85
CA GLY A 25 0.42 -7.42 7.48
C GLY A 25 1.18 -8.35 8.43
N GLY A 26 0.55 -8.81 9.51
CA GLY A 26 1.19 -9.68 10.51
C GLY A 26 2.14 -8.96 11.47
N LEU A 27 2.30 -7.63 11.37
CA LEU A 27 3.22 -6.87 12.21
C LEU A 27 2.85 -7.01 13.69
N ILE A 28 1.55 -6.92 14.01
CA ILE A 28 1.04 -7.06 15.38
C ILE A 28 1.42 -8.43 15.96
N SER A 29 1.43 -9.50 15.18
CA SER A 29 1.80 -10.85 15.67
C SER A 29 3.27 -10.99 16.06
N THR A 30 4.12 -10.04 15.68
CA THR A 30 5.57 -10.06 15.92
C THR A 30 6.03 -9.03 16.95
N THR A 31 5.11 -8.23 17.49
CA THR A 31 5.39 -7.12 18.39
C THR A 31 4.66 -7.29 19.71
N GLY A 32 5.33 -6.93 20.80
CA GLY A 32 4.86 -7.17 22.17
C GLY A 32 5.99 -7.68 23.07
N ASN A 33 5.69 -7.92 24.34
CA ASN A 33 6.64 -8.49 25.30
C ASN A 33 6.45 -10.01 25.42
N ASP A 34 7.53 -10.72 25.75
CA ASP A 34 7.48 -12.16 25.99
C ASP A 34 6.48 -12.50 27.11
N GLY A 35 5.53 -13.39 26.80
CA GLY A 35 4.49 -13.82 27.74
C GLY A 35 3.27 -12.90 27.83
N GLU A 36 3.24 -11.79 27.09
CA GLU A 36 2.07 -10.91 26.96
C GLU A 36 1.37 -11.08 25.60
N PRO A 37 0.09 -10.69 25.47
CA PRO A 37 -0.58 -10.66 24.18
C PRO A 37 0.16 -9.73 23.19
N PRO A 38 0.14 -10.04 21.88
CA PRO A 38 0.78 -9.19 20.89
C PRO A 38 0.15 -7.80 20.85
N THR A 39 0.97 -6.76 20.70
CA THR A 39 0.56 -5.36 20.71
C THR A 39 0.97 -4.66 19.43
N PRO A 40 0.15 -3.73 18.90
CA PRO A 40 0.53 -2.94 17.74
C PRO A 40 1.70 -2.01 18.06
N VAL A 41 2.43 -1.60 17.03
CA VAL A 41 3.44 -0.57 17.18
C VAL A 41 2.74 0.79 17.34
N GLY A 42 3.20 1.58 18.30
CA GLY A 42 2.62 2.90 18.60
C GLY A 42 2.83 3.97 17.53
N ALA A 43 3.53 3.64 16.44
CA ALA A 43 3.75 4.51 15.30
C ALA A 43 2.93 4.05 14.08
N THR A 44 2.60 4.98 13.18
CA THR A 44 1.82 4.70 11.97
C THR A 44 2.66 4.09 10.84
N ILE A 45 3.18 2.89 11.10
CA ILE A 45 4.16 2.21 10.24
C ILE A 45 3.57 1.80 8.89
N ALA A 46 2.34 1.28 8.87
CA ALA A 46 1.70 0.85 7.64
C ALA A 46 1.42 2.05 6.73
N ASP A 47 0.95 3.17 7.29
CA ASP A 47 0.74 4.42 6.56
C ASP A 47 2.07 4.99 6.02
N HIS A 48 3.14 4.95 6.81
CA HIS A 48 4.46 5.39 6.37
C HIS A 48 4.97 4.58 5.19
N ILE A 49 4.91 3.25 5.28
CA ILE A 49 5.34 2.36 4.19
C ILE A 49 4.46 2.57 2.94
N GLY A 50 3.15 2.71 3.13
CA GLY A 50 2.20 3.00 2.05
C GLY A 50 2.52 4.31 1.32
N SER A 51 2.81 5.38 2.06
CA SER A 51 3.16 6.69 1.49
C SER A 51 4.48 6.64 0.71
N MET A 52 5.53 6.00 1.27
CA MET A 52 6.81 5.83 0.58
C MET A 52 6.65 5.06 -0.73
N ASN A 53 5.90 3.95 -0.72
CA ASN A 53 5.62 3.17 -1.92
C ASN A 53 4.83 3.96 -2.96
N MET A 54 3.87 4.80 -2.53
CA MET A 54 3.14 5.68 -3.42
C MET A 54 4.05 6.73 -4.06
N THR A 55 4.92 7.36 -3.28
CA THR A 55 5.92 8.31 -3.78
C THR A 55 6.83 7.66 -4.82
N VAL A 56 7.39 6.48 -4.52
CA VAL A 56 8.25 5.74 -5.47
C VAL A 56 7.48 5.37 -6.74
N GLY A 57 6.24 4.91 -6.63
CA GLY A 57 5.38 4.60 -7.78
C GLY A 57 5.13 5.83 -8.67
N ILE A 58 4.88 7.00 -8.08
CA ILE A 58 4.68 8.26 -8.81
C ILE A 58 5.95 8.66 -9.55
N LEU A 59 7.10 8.60 -8.87
CA LEU A 59 8.40 8.93 -9.47
C LEU A 59 8.72 7.97 -10.64
N ALA A 60 8.48 6.67 -10.47
CA ALA A 60 8.67 5.68 -11.52
C ALA A 60 7.76 5.94 -12.72
N ALA A 61 6.50 6.32 -12.50
CA ALA A 61 5.57 6.63 -13.58
C ALA A 61 5.95 7.90 -14.34
N LEU A 62 6.43 8.93 -13.63
CA LEU A 62 6.95 10.15 -14.25
C LEU A 62 8.20 9.86 -15.07
N PHE A 63 9.09 9.00 -14.58
CA PHE A 63 10.28 8.57 -15.30
C PHE A 63 9.91 7.79 -16.58
N ALA A 64 9.00 6.80 -16.47
CA ALA A 64 8.52 6.03 -17.62
C ALA A 64 7.78 6.90 -18.66
N ARG A 65 7.10 7.96 -18.22
CA ARG A 65 6.44 8.93 -19.12
C ARG A 65 7.44 9.69 -19.98
N GLN A 66 8.68 9.93 -19.52
CA GLN A 66 9.66 10.68 -20.31
C GLN A 66 9.99 9.99 -21.64
N SER A 67 10.04 8.66 -21.67
CA SER A 67 10.31 7.89 -22.88
C SER A 67 9.04 7.48 -23.62
N SER A 68 7.97 7.14 -22.90
CA SER A 68 6.75 6.59 -23.49
C SER A 68 5.72 7.65 -23.90
N GLY A 69 5.77 8.85 -23.32
CA GLY A 69 4.74 9.89 -23.47
C GLY A 69 3.40 9.58 -22.82
N LYS A 70 3.26 8.44 -22.12
CA LYS A 70 1.98 7.95 -21.57
C LYS A 70 1.94 8.06 -20.05
N GLY A 71 0.78 8.44 -19.51
CA GLY A 71 0.48 8.35 -18.08
C GLY A 71 0.22 6.91 -17.63
N GLN A 72 0.27 6.67 -16.34
CA GLN A 72 0.05 5.35 -15.72
C GLN A 72 -0.78 5.50 -14.45
N ARG A 73 -1.62 4.50 -14.16
CA ARG A 73 -2.34 4.39 -12.89
C ARG A 73 -1.47 3.66 -11.87
N ILE A 74 -1.43 4.18 -10.65
CA ILE A 74 -0.70 3.60 -9.52
C ILE A 74 -1.71 3.27 -8.42
N ASP A 75 -1.68 2.01 -7.96
CA ASP A 75 -2.48 1.53 -6.85
C ASP A 75 -1.53 0.95 -5.78
N VAL A 76 -1.71 1.41 -4.54
CA VAL A 76 -0.88 0.99 -3.39
C VAL A 76 -1.80 0.51 -2.28
N SER A 77 -1.42 -0.61 -1.66
CA SER A 77 -2.11 -1.21 -0.53
C SER A 77 -1.25 -1.12 0.74
N LEU A 78 -1.89 -0.90 1.89
CA LEU A 78 -1.20 -0.93 3.20
C LEU A 78 -0.88 -2.35 3.70
N LEU A 79 -1.41 -3.39 3.04
CA LEU A 79 -1.06 -4.78 3.35
C LEU A 79 0.44 -4.99 3.09
N ALA A 80 1.16 -5.52 4.09
CA ALA A 80 2.60 -5.74 4.04
C ALA A 80 3.04 -6.39 2.72
N GLY A 81 3.65 -5.59 1.84
CA GLY A 81 4.30 -6.04 0.62
C GLY A 81 3.41 -6.22 -0.62
N ARG A 82 2.12 -5.87 -0.61
CA ARG A 82 1.30 -5.91 -1.83
C ARG A 82 1.34 -4.59 -2.61
N TYR A 83 2.34 -4.47 -3.48
CA TYR A 83 2.39 -3.47 -4.54
C TYR A 83 1.98 -4.10 -5.87
N THR A 84 0.87 -3.64 -6.45
CA THR A 84 0.46 -4.03 -7.80
C THR A 84 0.58 -2.81 -8.70
N LEU A 85 1.70 -2.74 -9.45
CA LEU A 85 1.81 -1.81 -10.56
C LEU A 85 1.07 -2.40 -11.76
N ARG A 86 -0.17 -1.96 -11.99
CA ARG A 86 -0.92 -2.38 -13.19
C ARG A 86 -0.70 -1.36 -14.30
N LEU A 87 0.02 -1.78 -15.34
CA LEU A 87 0.12 -1.09 -16.60
C LEU A 87 -1.25 -1.13 -17.30
N GLN A 88 -2.11 -0.15 -17.05
CA GLN A 88 -3.28 0.07 -17.88
C GLN A 88 -3.08 1.35 -18.69
N SER A 89 -3.01 1.18 -20.01
CA SER A 89 -3.14 2.25 -21.00
C SER A 89 -4.51 2.89 -20.84
N THR A 90 -4.62 3.95 -20.05
CA THR A 90 -5.82 4.81 -20.11
C THR A 90 -5.78 5.55 -21.45
N HIS A 91 -6.84 5.36 -22.22
CA HIS A 91 -7.08 5.89 -23.56
C HIS A 91 -6.80 7.40 -23.71
N PRO A 92 -6.55 7.89 -24.94
CA PRO A 92 -6.24 9.30 -25.20
C PRO A 92 -7.41 10.19 -24.78
N PHE A 93 -7.04 11.30 -24.14
CA PHE A 93 -7.79 12.52 -23.78
C PHE A 93 -9.32 12.47 -23.79
#